data_AF-A0A0G2HNR4-F1
#
_entry.id   AF-A0A0G2HNR4-F1
#
_cell.length_a   1.000
_cell.length_b   1.000
_cell.length_c   1.000
_cell.angle_alpha   90.00
_cell.angle_beta   90.00
_cell.angle_gamma   90.00
#
_symmetry.space_group_name_H-M   'P 1'
#
loop_
_entity.id
_entity.type
_entity.pdbx_description
1 polymer ?
#
loop_
_entity_poly.entity_id
_entity_poly.type
_entity_poly.pdbx_seq_one_letter_code
_entity_poly.pdbx_strand_id
1 'polypeptide(L)'
;MKAGLVLLAAVTSVTAHATWQELWVGTEDKASTCVRTVKDNSPIVSVTDATMACGRSPAASSGICEVQAGSSLTVEMHQQPGDRACGSPAIGGNHYGPVMVYMAKVSDAKTADGSQASFFKVAEDGYTGTTASWGTEILNANCGKRAFTVPASIAPGNYLVRAEAIALHAGAGNPQPYVACFQINVTGGGSANPAGVKFPGAYKTSDALFSTAIYDSNFKYTSVGPAVYTG
;
A
#
# COMPACT_ATOMS: atom_id res chain seq x y z
N MET A 1 57.22 19.12 6.08
CA MET A 1 55.99 18.57 6.69
C MET A 1 54.89 18.58 5.65
N LYS A 2 54.48 17.42 5.13
CA LYS A 2 53.33 17.30 4.21
C LYS A 2 52.17 16.72 5.01
N ALA A 3 51.19 17.55 5.34
CA ALA A 3 49.95 17.11 5.96
C ALA A 3 49.01 16.60 4.85
N GLY A 4 48.75 15.30 4.82
CA GLY A 4 47.74 14.71 3.94
C GLY A 4 46.37 14.80 4.60
N LEU A 5 45.43 15.49 3.97
CA LEU A 5 44.01 15.42 4.34
C LEU A 5 43.45 14.07 3.87
N VAL A 6 42.98 13.26 4.81
CA VAL A 6 42.16 12.08 4.51
C VAL A 6 40.70 12.51 4.54
N LEU A 7 40.03 12.51 3.37
CA LEU A 7 38.58 12.70 3.29
C LEU A 7 37.90 11.38 3.67
N LEU A 8 37.24 11.33 4.82
CA LEU A 8 36.29 10.25 5.14
C LEU A 8 35.01 10.48 4.30
N ALA A 9 34.76 9.64 3.32
CA ALA A 9 33.46 9.57 2.67
C ALA A 9 32.48 8.88 3.64
N ALA A 10 31.55 9.64 4.21
CA ALA A 10 30.43 9.07 4.95
C ALA A 10 29.49 8.38 3.96
N VAL A 11 29.45 7.04 4.01
CA VAL A 11 28.45 6.27 3.28
C VAL A 11 27.14 6.45 4.03
N THR A 12 26.27 7.33 3.55
CA THR A 12 24.92 7.45 4.10
C THR A 12 24.14 6.21 3.66
N SER A 13 23.92 5.29 4.59
CA SER A 13 22.97 4.20 4.41
C SER A 13 21.58 4.82 4.27
N VAL A 14 21.10 5.04 3.04
CA VAL A 14 19.73 5.49 2.82
C VAL A 14 18.81 4.33 3.18
N THR A 15 18.20 4.41 4.37
CA THR A 15 17.13 3.49 4.77
C THR A 15 15.95 3.71 3.82
N ALA A 16 15.70 2.76 2.93
CA ALA A 16 14.73 2.90 1.85
C ALA A 16 13.31 2.43 2.20
N HIS A 17 13.00 2.47 3.49
CA HIS A 17 11.70 2.22 4.09
C HIS A 17 10.70 3.33 3.75
N ALA A 18 9.41 3.06 3.87
CA ALA A 18 8.36 3.96 3.38
C ALA A 18 7.02 3.73 4.08
N THR A 19 6.09 4.67 3.93
CA THR A 19 4.75 4.57 4.50
C THR A 19 3.71 5.22 3.59
N TRP A 20 2.49 4.70 3.61
CA TRP A 20 1.31 5.31 3.00
C TRP A 20 0.78 6.40 3.94
N GLN A 21 0.68 7.63 3.44
CA GLN A 21 0.56 8.81 4.30
C GLN A 21 -0.53 9.78 3.91
N GLU A 22 -0.92 9.83 2.63
CA GLU A 22 -1.91 10.80 2.14
C GLU A 22 -2.96 10.19 1.21
N LEU A 23 -4.10 10.88 1.14
CA LEU A 23 -5.23 10.53 0.30
C LEU A 23 -5.64 11.71 -0.57
N TRP A 24 -6.03 11.43 -1.82
CA TRP A 24 -6.64 12.42 -2.71
C TRP A 24 -8.00 11.95 -3.19
N VAL A 25 -8.99 12.84 -3.09
CA VAL A 25 -10.34 12.60 -3.62
C VAL A 25 -10.49 13.38 -4.91
N GLY A 26 -10.53 12.68 -6.05
CA GLY A 26 -10.35 13.32 -7.35
C GLY A 26 -9.00 14.05 -7.41
N THR A 27 -9.05 15.38 -7.57
CA THR A 27 -7.87 16.26 -7.57
C THR A 27 -7.62 16.96 -6.24
N GLU A 28 -8.48 16.76 -5.23
CA GLU A 28 -8.38 17.42 -3.94
C GLU A 28 -7.43 16.65 -3.01
N ASP A 29 -6.39 17.34 -2.53
CA ASP A 29 -5.45 16.82 -1.53
C ASP A 29 -6.09 16.81 -0.15
N LYS A 30 -6.33 15.63 0.41
CA LYS A 30 -6.84 15.50 1.79
C LYS A 30 -5.70 15.37 2.81
N ALA A 31 -4.45 15.39 2.35
CA ALA A 31 -3.27 15.12 3.15
C ALA A 31 -3.48 13.86 4.02
N SER A 32 -3.05 13.91 5.28
CA SER A 32 -3.19 12.81 6.23
C SER A 32 -4.55 12.75 6.95
N THR A 33 -5.52 13.60 6.59
CA THR A 33 -6.79 13.78 7.34
C THR A 33 -7.53 12.47 7.59
N CYS A 34 -7.53 11.59 6.59
CA CYS A 34 -8.34 10.37 6.58
C CYS A 34 -7.48 9.11 6.69
N VAL A 35 -6.23 9.25 7.13
CA VAL A 35 -5.26 8.15 7.21
C VAL A 35 -5.11 7.69 8.64
N ARG A 36 -5.04 6.38 8.83
CA ARG A 36 -4.58 5.79 10.09
C ARG A 36 -3.06 5.70 10.05
N THR A 37 -2.39 6.81 10.34
CA THR A 37 -0.93 6.92 10.23
C THR A 37 -0.24 5.86 11.07
N VAL A 38 0.64 5.08 10.45
CA VAL A 38 1.43 4.05 11.14
C VAL A 38 2.55 4.67 11.97
N LYS A 39 3.03 3.92 12.97
CA LYS A 39 4.04 4.39 13.94
C LYS A 39 5.35 4.87 13.29
N ASP A 40 5.81 4.12 12.30
CA ASP A 40 7.11 4.31 11.65
C ASP A 40 7.04 3.76 10.22
N ASN A 41 8.06 4.01 9.41
CA ASN A 41 8.14 3.56 8.02
C ASN A 41 8.69 2.13 7.88
N SER A 42 8.93 1.40 8.97
CA SER A 42 9.46 0.04 8.90
C SER A 42 8.42 -0.93 8.31
N PRO A 43 8.85 -2.04 7.70
CA PRO A 43 7.90 -2.99 7.13
C PRO A 43 7.26 -3.83 8.24
N ILE A 44 6.16 -4.47 7.89
CA ILE A 44 5.60 -5.57 8.67
C ILE A 44 6.53 -6.78 8.53
N VAL A 45 6.74 -7.51 9.64
CA VAL A 45 7.75 -8.58 9.70
C VAL A 45 7.25 -9.89 9.06
N SER A 46 5.93 -10.12 9.05
CA SER A 46 5.33 -11.34 8.50
C SER A 46 3.94 -11.09 7.93
N VAL A 47 3.60 -11.78 6.85
CA VAL A 47 2.25 -11.77 6.25
C VAL A 47 1.18 -12.42 7.14
N THR A 48 1.58 -13.10 8.22
CA THR A 48 0.67 -13.66 9.23
C THR A 48 0.50 -12.76 10.46
N ASP A 49 1.18 -11.61 10.50
CA ASP A 49 1.13 -10.69 11.63
C ASP A 49 -0.23 -9.98 11.73
N ALA A 50 -0.68 -9.71 12.95
CA ALA A 50 -1.94 -9.00 13.21
C ALA A 50 -1.97 -7.58 12.59
N THR A 51 -0.80 -6.97 12.38
CA THR A 51 -0.65 -5.65 11.75
C THR A 51 -0.94 -5.64 10.25
N MET A 52 -1.10 -6.80 9.60
CA MET A 52 -1.35 -6.88 8.15
C MET A 52 -2.64 -6.21 7.68
N ALA A 53 -3.62 -6.00 8.57
CA ALA A 53 -4.87 -5.34 8.20
C ALA A 53 -4.68 -3.85 7.88
N CYS A 54 -4.07 -3.09 8.80
CA CYS A 54 -4.02 -1.63 8.75
C CYS A 54 -2.67 -1.04 9.14
N GLY A 55 -1.60 -1.84 9.12
CA GLY A 55 -0.25 -1.37 9.39
C GLY A 55 0.18 -1.48 10.85
N ARG A 56 1.41 -1.04 11.12
CA ARG A 56 2.07 -1.14 12.43
C ARG A 56 1.60 -0.06 13.39
N SER A 57 0.90 -0.48 14.43
CA SER A 57 0.40 0.40 15.51
C SER A 57 -0.22 1.70 14.97
N PRO A 58 -1.24 1.60 14.10
CA PRO A 58 -1.84 2.78 13.49
C PRO A 58 -2.42 3.71 14.56
N ALA A 59 -2.12 5.01 14.42
CA ALA A 59 -2.74 6.04 15.23
C ALA A 59 -4.25 6.09 14.95
N ALA A 60 -5.03 6.38 16.00
CA ALA A 60 -6.44 6.67 15.82
C ALA A 60 -6.60 7.92 14.95
N SER A 61 -7.48 7.85 13.96
CA SER A 61 -7.85 9.01 13.13
C SER A 61 -9.35 9.23 13.23
N SER A 62 -9.75 10.48 13.50
CA SER A 62 -11.16 10.87 13.56
C SER A 62 -11.70 11.37 12.21
N GLY A 63 -10.84 11.55 11.22
CA GLY A 63 -11.21 12.07 9.90
C GLY A 63 -11.82 10.99 9.01
N ILE A 64 -12.85 11.35 8.27
CA ILE A 64 -13.45 10.54 7.20
C ILE A 64 -13.50 11.41 5.95
N CYS A 65 -13.08 10.87 4.82
CA CYS A 65 -13.17 11.55 3.54
C CYS A 65 -14.39 11.07 2.78
N GLU A 66 -15.25 11.98 2.34
CA GLU A 66 -16.36 11.64 1.46
C GLU A 66 -15.87 11.39 0.04
N VAL A 67 -16.32 10.29 -0.57
CA VAL A 67 -15.90 9.87 -1.92
C VAL A 67 -17.11 9.37 -2.68
N GLN A 68 -17.32 9.84 -3.91
CA GLN A 68 -18.41 9.33 -4.74
C GLN A 68 -18.01 7.98 -5.36
N ALA A 69 -18.90 6.98 -5.31
CA ALA A 69 -18.71 5.74 -6.06
C ALA A 69 -18.53 6.04 -7.56
N GLY A 70 -17.59 5.37 -8.23
CA GLY A 70 -17.20 5.63 -9.62
C GLY A 70 -16.20 6.77 -9.81
N SER A 71 -15.89 7.54 -8.76
CA SER A 71 -14.87 8.60 -8.82
C SER A 71 -13.45 8.05 -8.58
N SER A 72 -12.44 8.84 -8.96
CA SER A 72 -11.03 8.54 -8.70
C SER A 72 -10.68 8.80 -7.23
N LEU A 73 -9.97 7.87 -6.62
CA LEU A 73 -9.35 7.96 -5.31
C LEU A 73 -7.87 7.61 -5.44
N THR A 74 -6.99 8.36 -4.80
CA THR A 74 -5.54 8.14 -4.90
C THR A 74 -4.94 7.97 -3.53
N VAL A 75 -4.21 6.88 -3.32
CA VAL A 75 -3.39 6.66 -2.13
C VAL A 75 -1.95 7.07 -2.42
N GLU A 76 -1.30 7.70 -1.46
CA GLU A 76 0.04 8.27 -1.61
C GLU A 76 1.02 7.73 -0.56
N MET A 77 2.23 7.40 -1.01
CA MET A 77 3.31 6.82 -0.22
C MET A 77 4.61 7.57 -0.43
N HIS A 78 5.38 7.71 0.65
CA HIS A 78 6.73 8.32 0.61
C HIS A 78 7.68 7.62 1.59
N GLN A 79 8.98 7.76 1.34
CA GLN A 79 10.02 7.09 2.12
C GLN A 79 10.03 7.55 3.58
N GLN A 80 10.01 8.86 3.80
CA GLN A 80 10.10 9.41 5.15
C GLN A 80 8.73 9.94 5.61
N PRO A 81 8.42 9.80 6.91
CA PRO A 81 7.24 10.45 7.49
C PRO A 81 7.22 11.95 7.19
N GLY A 82 6.16 12.43 6.55
CA GLY A 82 5.97 13.82 6.15
C GLY A 82 6.70 14.26 4.87
N ASP A 83 7.49 13.40 4.22
CA ASP A 83 8.03 13.68 2.89
C ASP A 83 6.94 13.53 1.82
N ARG A 84 6.98 14.38 0.80
CA ARG A 84 6.07 14.38 -0.35
C ARG A 84 6.73 14.75 -1.67
N ALA A 85 8.05 14.95 -1.68
CA ALA A 85 8.74 15.47 -2.84
C ALA A 85 8.77 14.43 -3.96
N CYS A 86 8.25 14.76 -5.14
CA CYS A 86 8.31 13.85 -6.30
C CYS A 86 9.75 13.52 -6.74
N GLY A 87 10.72 14.38 -6.40
CA GLY A 87 12.14 14.10 -6.64
C GLY A 87 12.73 13.02 -5.71
N SER A 88 12.06 12.72 -4.60
CA SER A 88 12.37 11.58 -3.73
C SER A 88 11.57 10.36 -4.21
N PRO A 89 12.16 9.15 -4.16
CA PRO A 89 11.36 7.96 -4.43
C PRO A 89 10.29 7.77 -3.35
N ALA A 90 9.14 7.25 -3.76
CA ALA A 90 8.08 6.82 -2.85
C ALA A 90 8.57 5.65 -1.98
N ILE A 91 9.27 4.71 -2.61
CA ILE A 91 9.99 3.61 -1.97
C ILE A 91 11.23 3.27 -2.80
N GLY A 92 12.40 3.58 -2.26
CA GLY A 92 13.68 3.45 -2.96
C GLY A 92 14.40 2.12 -2.72
N GLY A 93 15.71 2.11 -2.98
CA GLY A 93 16.59 0.99 -2.58
C GLY A 93 16.20 -0.36 -3.19
N ASN A 94 15.67 -0.35 -4.41
CA ASN A 94 15.26 -1.56 -5.14
C ASN A 94 14.21 -2.41 -4.40
N HIS A 95 13.30 -1.76 -3.67
CA HIS A 95 12.15 -2.42 -3.04
C HIS A 95 11.10 -2.84 -4.10
N TYR A 96 11.51 -3.74 -4.98
CA TYR A 96 10.68 -4.25 -6.06
C TYR A 96 9.56 -5.13 -5.53
N GLY A 97 8.36 -4.89 -6.04
CA GLY A 97 7.21 -5.72 -5.76
C GLY A 97 5.88 -5.07 -6.13
N PRO A 98 4.76 -5.75 -5.86
CA PRO A 98 3.45 -5.26 -6.24
C PRO A 98 2.95 -4.15 -5.33
N VAL A 99 2.05 -3.36 -5.88
CA VAL A 99 1.22 -2.37 -5.14
C VAL A 99 -0.24 -2.78 -5.29
N MET A 100 -0.96 -2.90 -4.18
CA MET A 100 -2.35 -3.35 -4.17
C MET A 100 -3.20 -2.43 -3.31
N VAL A 101 -4.46 -2.28 -3.70
CA VAL A 101 -5.46 -1.53 -2.94
C VAL A 101 -6.69 -2.40 -2.73
N TYR A 102 -7.18 -2.41 -1.49
CA TYR A 102 -8.36 -3.12 -1.08
C TYR A 102 -9.37 -2.17 -0.44
N MET A 103 -10.65 -2.55 -0.48
CA MET A 103 -11.71 -1.88 0.25
C MET A 103 -12.46 -2.89 1.13
N ALA A 104 -12.95 -2.44 2.28
CA ALA A 104 -13.83 -3.22 3.13
C ALA A 104 -14.95 -2.35 3.68
N LYS A 105 -16.20 -2.79 3.50
CA LYS A 105 -17.36 -2.12 4.10
C LYS A 105 -17.35 -2.34 5.61
N VAL A 106 -17.58 -1.27 6.37
CA VAL A 106 -17.60 -1.30 7.83
C VAL A 106 -18.77 -0.48 8.37
N SER A 107 -19.17 -0.72 9.62
CA SER A 107 -20.21 0.08 10.27
C SER A 107 -19.74 1.52 10.52
N ASP A 108 -18.53 1.68 11.05
CA ASP A 108 -17.90 2.96 11.32
C ASP A 108 -16.40 2.91 10.97
N ALA A 109 -15.98 3.70 9.97
CA ALA A 109 -14.61 3.72 9.50
C ALA A 109 -13.61 4.30 10.52
N LYS A 110 -14.06 5.06 11.51
CA LYS A 110 -13.18 5.62 12.56
C LYS A 110 -12.78 4.59 13.60
N THR A 111 -13.67 3.64 13.89
CA THR A 111 -13.53 2.70 15.02
C THR A 111 -13.38 1.25 14.58
N ALA A 112 -13.65 0.92 13.31
CA ALA A 112 -13.57 -0.45 12.83
C ALA A 112 -12.17 -1.06 13.02
N ASP A 113 -12.15 -2.26 13.60
CA ASP A 113 -10.98 -3.13 13.60
C ASP A 113 -10.80 -3.73 12.20
N GLY A 114 -9.70 -3.35 11.53
CA GLY A 114 -9.38 -3.84 10.20
C GLY A 114 -9.23 -5.36 10.15
N SER A 115 -8.78 -6.00 11.23
CA SER A 115 -8.60 -7.46 11.25
C SER A 115 -9.92 -8.23 11.17
N GLN A 116 -11.04 -7.57 11.50
CA GLN A 116 -12.39 -8.13 11.39
C GLN A 116 -13.07 -7.77 10.05
N ALA A 117 -12.50 -6.82 9.31
CA ALA A 117 -13.06 -6.35 8.05
C ALA A 117 -12.84 -7.38 6.92
N SER A 118 -13.80 -7.41 5.97
CA SER A 118 -13.74 -8.27 4.79
C SER A 118 -13.29 -7.45 3.58
N PHE A 119 -12.02 -7.62 3.20
CA PHE A 119 -11.37 -6.82 2.16
C PHE A 119 -11.52 -7.46 0.78
N PHE A 120 -12.05 -6.72 -0.17
CA PHE A 120 -12.01 -7.06 -1.60
C PHE A 120 -10.98 -6.17 -2.30
N LYS A 121 -10.22 -6.75 -3.24
CA LYS A 121 -9.19 -6.03 -3.99
C LYS A 121 -9.86 -5.13 -5.03
N VAL A 122 -9.42 -3.88 -5.15
CA VAL A 122 -9.95 -2.90 -6.12
C VAL A 122 -8.90 -2.40 -7.10
N ALA A 123 -7.62 -2.57 -6.78
CA ALA A 123 -6.53 -2.26 -7.69
C ALA A 123 -5.30 -3.09 -7.40
N GLU A 124 -4.51 -3.35 -8.45
CA GLU A 124 -3.21 -3.99 -8.37
C GLU A 124 -2.33 -3.55 -9.52
N ASP A 125 -1.11 -3.15 -9.18
CA ASP A 125 0.02 -3.10 -10.10
C ASP A 125 0.99 -4.21 -9.69
N GLY A 126 0.99 -5.28 -10.48
CA GLY A 126 1.85 -6.44 -10.28
C GLY A 126 3.23 -6.24 -10.89
N TYR A 127 3.63 -7.20 -11.72
CA TYR A 127 4.80 -7.10 -12.61
C TYR A 127 4.29 -7.10 -14.05
N THR A 128 4.28 -5.93 -14.70
CA THR A 128 3.58 -5.73 -15.99
C THR A 128 4.42 -4.90 -16.97
N GLY A 129 4.06 -4.90 -18.26
CA GLY A 129 4.72 -4.08 -19.29
C GLY A 129 5.47 -4.87 -20.37
N THR A 130 5.90 -4.18 -21.43
CA THR A 130 6.77 -4.73 -22.50
C THR A 130 8.22 -4.87 -22.02
N THR A 131 8.66 -3.92 -21.20
CA THR A 131 9.74 -4.07 -20.22
C THR A 131 9.05 -4.23 -18.89
N ALA A 132 9.26 -5.35 -18.21
CA ALA A 132 8.48 -5.66 -17.03
C ALA A 132 8.91 -4.76 -15.85
N SER A 133 7.96 -3.95 -15.38
CA SER A 133 8.10 -3.00 -14.27
C SER A 133 7.19 -3.41 -13.12
N TRP A 134 7.72 -3.31 -11.91
CA TRP A 134 7.01 -3.56 -10.67
C TRP A 134 6.06 -2.42 -10.30
N GLY A 135 5.00 -2.73 -9.57
CA GLY A 135 4.09 -1.74 -9.02
C GLY A 135 4.80 -0.65 -8.22
N THR A 136 5.84 -0.99 -7.46
CA THR A 136 6.64 0.02 -6.72
C THR A 136 7.46 0.94 -7.63
N GLU A 137 7.86 0.47 -8.81
CA GLU A 137 8.52 1.32 -9.82
C GLU A 137 7.51 2.27 -10.48
N ILE A 138 6.31 1.77 -10.80
CA ILE A 138 5.20 2.60 -11.30
C ILE A 138 4.82 3.65 -10.25
N LEU A 139 4.78 3.29 -8.97
CA LEU A 139 4.52 4.19 -7.86
C LEU A 139 5.57 5.30 -7.77
N ASN A 140 6.85 4.96 -7.88
CA ASN A 140 7.95 5.94 -7.91
C ASN A 140 7.82 6.89 -9.11
N ALA A 141 7.54 6.36 -10.30
CA ALA A 141 7.34 7.17 -11.50
C ALA A 141 6.15 8.15 -11.40
N ASN A 142 5.17 7.81 -10.56
CA ASN A 142 3.98 8.62 -10.31
C ASN A 142 4.06 9.45 -9.01
N CYS A 143 5.27 9.85 -8.58
CA CYS A 143 5.46 10.69 -7.40
C CYS A 143 4.80 10.12 -6.13
N GLY A 144 4.83 8.79 -5.95
CA GLY A 144 4.23 8.12 -4.81
C GLY A 144 2.73 7.89 -4.88
N LYS A 145 2.07 8.22 -6.00
CA LYS A 145 0.62 8.17 -6.12
C LYS A 145 0.15 6.93 -6.86
N ARG A 146 -0.82 6.23 -6.28
CA ARG A 146 -1.59 5.18 -6.95
C ARG A 146 -3.07 5.56 -6.99
N ALA A 147 -3.50 6.06 -8.14
CA ALA A 147 -4.90 6.37 -8.41
C ALA A 147 -5.68 5.12 -8.79
N PHE A 148 -6.90 4.96 -8.31
CA PHE A 148 -7.84 3.91 -8.71
C PHE A 148 -9.28 4.44 -8.73
N THR A 149 -10.16 3.76 -9.44
CA THR A 149 -11.59 4.11 -9.44
C THR A 149 -12.29 3.35 -8.31
N VAL A 150 -13.00 4.07 -7.44
CA VAL A 150 -13.90 3.43 -6.46
C VAL A 150 -14.99 2.70 -7.26
N PRO A 151 -15.19 1.38 -7.09
CA PRO A 151 -16.14 0.65 -7.93
C PRO A 151 -17.55 1.25 -7.84
N ALA A 152 -18.19 1.50 -8.98
CA ALA A 152 -19.45 2.23 -9.03
C ALA A 152 -20.63 1.43 -8.48
N SER A 153 -20.51 0.10 -8.50
CA SER A 153 -21.58 -0.83 -8.10
C SER A 153 -21.75 -1.02 -6.59
N ILE A 154 -20.77 -0.64 -5.76
CA ILE A 154 -20.80 -0.93 -4.31
C ILE A 154 -21.83 -0.10 -3.56
N ALA A 155 -22.33 -0.66 -2.46
CA ALA A 155 -23.29 0.02 -1.60
C ALA A 155 -22.68 1.25 -0.89
N PRO A 156 -23.38 2.39 -0.78
CA PRO A 156 -22.89 3.55 -0.03
C PRO A 156 -22.66 3.27 1.45
N GLY A 157 -21.82 4.07 2.10
CA GLY A 157 -21.54 4.03 3.54
C GLY A 157 -20.06 4.03 3.88
N ASN A 158 -19.71 3.67 5.12
CA ASN A 158 -18.34 3.67 5.60
C ASN A 158 -17.50 2.50 5.04
N TYR A 159 -16.28 2.82 4.62
CA TYR A 159 -15.28 1.85 4.17
C TYR A 159 -13.90 2.13 4.77
N LEU A 160 -13.14 1.07 4.97
CA LEU A 160 -11.68 1.14 5.05
C LEU A 160 -11.11 0.92 3.65
N VAL A 161 -10.15 1.74 3.26
CA VAL A 161 -9.28 1.49 2.08
C VAL A 161 -7.93 1.05 2.61
N ARG A 162 -7.46 -0.14 2.26
CA ARG A 162 -6.15 -0.67 2.65
C ARG A 162 -5.21 -0.59 1.46
N ALA A 163 -4.19 0.25 1.55
CA ALA A 163 -3.12 0.32 0.57
C ALA A 163 -1.93 -0.54 1.02
N GLU A 164 -1.28 -1.20 0.08
CA GLU A 164 -0.17 -2.09 0.34
C GLU A 164 0.89 -1.99 -0.76
N ALA A 165 2.14 -1.86 -0.37
CA ALA A 165 3.30 -2.19 -1.21
C ALA A 165 4.03 -3.36 -0.54
N ILE A 166 4.41 -4.39 -1.30
CA ILE A 166 5.17 -5.52 -0.75
C ILE A 166 6.54 -5.53 -1.40
N ALA A 167 7.60 -5.23 -0.65
CA ALA A 167 8.95 -5.36 -1.17
C ALA A 167 9.43 -6.81 -1.09
N LEU A 168 9.98 -7.33 -2.18
CA LEU A 168 10.39 -8.73 -2.34
C LEU A 168 11.91 -8.90 -2.50
N HIS A 169 12.66 -7.80 -2.36
CA HIS A 169 14.10 -7.76 -2.60
C HIS A 169 14.92 -8.61 -1.61
N ALA A 170 14.38 -8.89 -0.41
CA ALA A 170 15.06 -9.63 0.64
C ALA A 170 15.12 -11.16 0.39
N GLY A 171 14.59 -11.63 -0.74
CA GLY A 171 14.65 -13.03 -1.15
C GLY A 171 13.40 -13.84 -0.77
N ALA A 172 13.39 -15.10 -1.21
CA ALA A 172 12.28 -16.01 -0.99
C ALA A 172 11.95 -16.16 0.51
N GLY A 173 10.66 -16.17 0.84
CA GLY A 173 10.13 -16.31 2.19
C GLY A 173 10.21 -15.06 3.06
N ASN A 174 10.78 -13.95 2.56
CA ASN A 174 11.03 -12.74 3.34
C ASN A 174 10.35 -11.49 2.74
N PRO A 175 9.03 -11.50 2.49
CA PRO A 175 8.34 -10.30 2.03
C PRO A 175 8.38 -9.20 3.10
N GLN A 176 8.41 -7.95 2.64
CA GLN A 176 8.34 -6.76 3.50
C GLN A 176 7.12 -5.91 3.11
N PRO A 177 5.94 -6.17 3.71
CA PRO A 177 4.73 -5.39 3.46
C PRO A 177 4.78 -4.02 4.14
N TYR A 178 4.36 -2.99 3.42
CA TYR A 178 4.09 -1.65 3.91
C TYR A 178 2.60 -1.37 3.71
N VAL A 179 1.87 -1.26 4.82
CA VAL A 179 0.40 -1.21 4.81
C VAL A 179 -0.08 -0.03 5.64
N ALA A 180 -1.08 0.68 5.15
CA ALA A 180 -1.90 1.58 5.96
C ALA A 180 -3.37 1.53 5.53
N CYS A 181 -4.25 1.95 6.44
CA CYS A 181 -5.67 2.09 6.17
C CYS A 181 -6.09 3.56 6.09
N PHE A 182 -7.03 3.84 5.19
CA PHE A 182 -7.70 5.11 5.02
C PHE A 182 -9.19 4.96 5.32
N GLN A 183 -9.81 6.03 5.79
CA GLN A 183 -11.18 6.05 6.29
C GLN A 183 -12.03 6.90 5.35
N ILE A 184 -13.00 6.28 4.67
CA ILE A 184 -13.86 6.98 3.72
C ILE A 184 -15.35 6.71 3.97
N ASN A 185 -16.18 7.64 3.54
CA ASN A 185 -17.62 7.44 3.39
C ASN A 185 -17.96 7.50 1.91
N VAL A 186 -18.36 6.37 1.34
CA VAL A 186 -18.75 6.26 -0.06
C VAL A 186 -20.18 6.78 -0.22
N THR A 187 -20.38 7.75 -1.11
CA THR A 187 -21.68 8.30 -1.49
C THR A 187 -22.11 7.82 -2.87
N GLY A 188 -23.43 7.79 -3.12
CA GLY A 188 -23.99 7.22 -4.35
C GLY A 188 -23.74 5.71 -4.48
N GLY A 189 -23.56 5.22 -5.70
CA GLY A 189 -23.22 3.83 -5.99
C GLY A 189 -24.42 2.91 -6.21
N GLY A 190 -24.21 1.61 -6.03
CA GLY A 190 -25.21 0.57 -6.22
C GLY A 190 -25.60 -0.12 -4.91
N SER A 191 -25.77 -1.44 -4.97
CA SER A 191 -26.11 -2.27 -3.80
C SER A 191 -25.16 -3.45 -3.61
N ALA A 192 -24.07 -3.52 -4.38
CA ALA A 192 -23.14 -4.63 -4.31
C ALA A 192 -22.37 -4.60 -2.98
N ASN A 193 -22.20 -5.79 -2.39
CA ASN A 193 -21.32 -6.02 -1.25
C ASN A 193 -20.36 -7.16 -1.64
N PRO A 194 -19.21 -6.82 -2.27
CA PRO A 194 -18.30 -7.84 -2.79
C PRO A 194 -17.80 -8.76 -1.69
N ALA A 195 -17.68 -10.05 -1.99
CA ALA A 195 -17.02 -11.00 -1.09
C ALA A 195 -15.54 -10.61 -0.94
N GLY A 196 -15.04 -10.72 0.29
CA GLY A 196 -13.68 -10.32 0.64
C GLY A 196 -12.92 -11.40 1.40
N VAL A 197 -11.70 -11.06 1.77
CA VAL A 197 -10.77 -11.86 2.56
C VAL A 197 -10.35 -11.10 3.81
N LYS A 198 -9.78 -11.79 4.80
CA LYS A 198 -9.26 -11.18 6.03
C LYS A 198 -7.75 -11.04 5.99
N PHE A 199 -7.25 -10.01 6.66
CA PHE A 199 -5.83 -9.79 6.91
C PHE A 199 -5.58 -9.76 8.43
N PRO A 200 -4.69 -10.59 8.99
CA PRO A 200 -3.98 -11.69 8.33
C PRO A 200 -4.93 -12.83 7.90
N GLY A 201 -4.45 -13.70 6.99
CA GLY A 201 -5.16 -14.90 6.53
C GLY A 201 -5.27 -15.04 5.02
N ALA A 202 -5.41 -13.92 4.30
CA ALA A 202 -5.46 -13.91 2.83
C ALA A 202 -4.14 -14.34 2.16
N TYR A 203 -3.01 -14.11 2.84
CA TYR A 203 -1.67 -14.42 2.36
C TYR A 203 -1.04 -15.52 3.21
N LYS A 204 -0.20 -16.32 2.57
CA LYS A 204 0.65 -17.34 3.20
C LYS A 204 2.05 -17.17 2.67
N THR A 205 3.08 -17.33 3.51
CA THR A 205 4.48 -17.30 3.06
C THR A 205 4.78 -18.36 1.97
N SER A 206 3.95 -19.40 1.87
CA SER A 206 4.02 -20.42 0.81
C SER A 206 3.40 -20.01 -0.53
N ASP A 207 2.73 -18.85 -0.62
CA ASP A 207 2.16 -18.37 -1.89
C ASP A 207 3.28 -18.15 -2.92
N ALA A 208 2.97 -18.41 -4.20
CA ALA A 208 3.96 -18.42 -5.28
C ALA A 208 4.76 -17.12 -5.41
N LEU A 209 4.15 -15.98 -5.05
CA LEU A 209 4.83 -14.68 -5.04
C LEU A 209 5.99 -14.61 -4.05
N PHE A 210 5.88 -15.31 -2.92
CA PHE A 210 6.85 -15.25 -1.83
C PHE A 210 7.79 -16.44 -1.82
N SER A 211 7.45 -17.55 -2.48
CA SER A 211 8.25 -18.79 -2.44
C SER A 211 9.48 -18.78 -3.35
N THR A 212 9.58 -17.83 -4.29
CA THR A 212 10.71 -17.71 -5.23
C THR A 212 11.28 -16.29 -5.18
N ALA A 213 12.61 -16.16 -5.19
CA ALA A 213 13.27 -14.86 -5.19
C ALA A 213 13.09 -14.16 -6.56
N ILE A 214 12.85 -12.84 -6.55
CA ILE A 214 12.56 -12.06 -7.76
C ILE A 214 13.72 -11.99 -8.77
N TYR A 215 14.93 -12.29 -8.33
CA TYR A 215 16.14 -12.31 -9.18
C TYR A 215 16.44 -13.72 -9.74
N ASP A 216 15.62 -14.72 -9.39
CA ASP A 216 15.73 -16.05 -9.99
C ASP A 216 15.20 -16.02 -11.44
N SER A 217 15.94 -16.64 -12.36
CA SER A 217 15.53 -16.78 -13.77
C SER A 217 14.16 -17.45 -13.98
N ASN A 218 13.72 -18.27 -13.02
CA ASN A 218 12.45 -18.97 -13.03
C ASN A 218 11.32 -18.19 -12.34
N PHE A 219 11.61 -17.01 -11.77
CA PHE A 219 10.59 -16.20 -11.13
C PHE A 219 9.47 -15.86 -12.11
N LYS A 220 8.23 -16.09 -11.67
CA LYS A 220 7.01 -15.69 -12.38
C LYS A 220 6.10 -14.97 -11.40
N TYR A 221 5.72 -13.75 -11.76
CA TYR A 221 4.77 -13.00 -10.98
C TYR A 221 3.43 -13.74 -10.92
N THR A 222 2.98 -13.99 -9.69
CA THR A 222 1.64 -14.51 -9.41
C THR A 222 0.99 -13.57 -8.41
N SER A 223 -0.16 -13.02 -8.77
CA SER A 223 -0.94 -12.17 -7.86
C SER A 223 -1.31 -12.93 -6.58
N VAL A 224 -1.26 -12.26 -5.43
CA VAL A 224 -1.67 -12.79 -4.12
C VAL A 224 -3.02 -12.24 -3.68
N GLY A 225 -3.76 -13.00 -2.88
CA GLY A 225 -5.11 -12.63 -2.47
C GLY A 225 -6.15 -12.74 -3.61
N PRO A 226 -7.35 -12.17 -3.43
CA PRO A 226 -8.43 -12.29 -4.42
C PRO A 226 -8.13 -11.52 -5.71
N ALA A 227 -8.86 -11.85 -6.78
CA ALA A 227 -8.84 -11.07 -8.02
C ALA A 227 -9.37 -9.63 -7.79
N VAL A 228 -8.98 -8.71 -8.66
CA VAL A 228 -9.50 -7.32 -8.64
C VAL A 228 -11.00 -7.34 -8.94
N TYR A 229 -11.78 -6.72 -8.05
CA TYR A 229 -13.18 -6.42 -8.26
C TYR A 229 -13.32 -5.16 -9.11
N THR A 230 -13.98 -5.27 -10.27
CA THR A 230 -14.09 -4.19 -11.26
C THR A 230 -15.43 -3.45 -11.21
N GLY A 231 -16.35 -3.89 -10.35
CA GLY A 231 -17.80 -3.66 -10.49
C GLY A 231 -18.28 -2.23 -10.71
#